data_AF-A0A090QW85-F1
#
_entry.id   AF-A0A090QW85-F1
#
_cell.length_a   1.000
_cell.length_b   1.000
_cell.length_c   1.000
_cell.angle_alpha   90.00
_cell.angle_beta   90.00
_cell.angle_gamma   90.00
#
_symmetry.space_group_name_H-M   'P 1'
#
loop_
_entity.id
_entity.type
_entity.pdbx_description
1 polymer ?
#
loop_
_entity_poly.entity_id
_entity_poly.type
_entity_poly.pdbx_seq_one_letter_code
_entity_poly.pdbx_strand_id
1 'polypeptide(L)' 'MPFSRELAQALMAGATTLELETIACQQGMMTLQQAGVEKLCEGVTSLSELQRVLHFA' A
#
# COMPACT_ATOMS: atom_id res chain seq x y z
N MET A 1 -5.71 5.22 -6.56
CA MET A 1 -6.52 3.98 -6.50
C MET A 1 -7.97 4.34 -6.81
N PRO A 2 -8.59 3.80 -7.87
CA PRO A 2 -10.04 3.90 -8.03
C PRO A 2 -10.73 3.05 -6.97
N PHE A 3 -11.76 3.59 -6.32
CA PHE A 3 -12.57 2.85 -5.35
C PHE A 3 -13.48 1.86 -6.08
N SER A 4 -13.07 0.60 -6.15
CA SER A 4 -13.75 -0.43 -6.94
C SER A 4 -15.04 -0.89 -6.26
N ARG A 5 -15.93 -1.50 -7.06
CA ARG A 5 -17.19 -2.07 -6.57
C ARG A 5 -16.95 -3.17 -5.52
N GLU A 6 -15.92 -3.97 -5.71
CA GLU A 6 -15.51 -5.01 -4.75
C GLU A 6 -15.09 -4.41 -3.41
N LEU A 7 -14.29 -3.34 -3.43
CA LEU A 7 -13.89 -2.61 -2.22
C LEU A 7 -15.10 -2.01 -1.50
N ALA A 8 -16.04 -1.44 -2.25
CA ALA A 8 -17.29 -0.89 -1.71
C ALA A 8 -18.14 -1.97 -1.02
N GLN A 9 -18.24 -3.15 -1.63
CA GLN A 9 -18.99 -4.27 -1.07
C GLN A 9 -18.33 -4.81 0.20
N ALA A 10 -17.01 -4.99 0.20
CA ALA A 10 -16.26 -5.40 1.38
C ALA A 10 -16.42 -4.40 2.54
N LEU A 11 -16.32 -3.10 2.24
CA LEU A 11 -16.55 -2.05 3.24
C LEU A 11 -17.95 -2.12 3.84
N MET A 12 -19.00 -2.24 3.01
CA MET A 12 -20.38 -2.38 3.48
C MET A 12 -20.61 -3.66 4.30
N ALA A 13 -19.86 -4.72 4.02
CA ALA A 13 -19.88 -5.96 4.79
C ALA A 13 -19.11 -5.87 6.11
N GLY A 14 -18.49 -4.73 6.43
CA GLY A 14 -17.73 -4.53 7.66
C GLY A 14 -16.32 -5.12 7.61
N ALA A 15 -15.74 -5.26 6.42
CA ALA A 15 -14.36 -5.71 6.26
C ALA A 15 -13.39 -4.82 7.05
N THR A 16 -12.39 -5.45 7.65
CA THR A 16 -11.31 -4.81 8.37
C THR A 16 -10.41 -4.03 7.41
N THR A 17 -9.60 -3.13 7.97
CA THR A 17 -8.62 -2.37 7.20
C THR A 17 -7.63 -3.27 6.46
N LEU A 18 -7.21 -4.39 7.08
CA LEU A 18 -6.30 -5.37 6.49
C LEU A 18 -6.93 -6.09 5.28
N GLU A 19 -8.20 -6.45 5.38
CA GLU A 19 -8.93 -7.09 4.27
C GLU A 19 -9.11 -6.12 3.11
N LEU A 20 -9.46 -4.85 3.39
CA LEU A 20 -9.57 -3.82 2.36
C LEU A 20 -8.23 -3.54 1.68
N GLU A 21 -7.14 -3.48 2.44
CA GLU A 21 -5.78 -3.33 1.90
C GLU A 21 -5.41 -4.53 1.02
N THR A 22 -5.75 -5.74 1.43
CA THR A 22 -5.50 -6.95 0.65
C THR A 22 -6.22 -6.90 -0.71
N ILE A 23 -7.51 -6.55 -0.72
CA ILE A 23 -8.29 -6.41 -1.96
C ILE A 23 -7.68 -5.32 -2.84
N ALA A 24 -7.32 -4.18 -2.25
CA ALA A 24 -6.69 -3.08 -2.96
C ALA A 24 -5.38 -3.50 -3.62
N CYS A 25 -4.54 -4.24 -2.90
CA CYS A 25 -3.27 -4.74 -3.41
C CYS A 25 -3.44 -5.77 -4.53
N GLN A 26 -4.42 -6.67 -4.42
CA GLN A 26 -4.78 -7.60 -5.49
C GLN A 26 -5.22 -6.89 -6.78
N GLN A 27 -5.82 -5.71 -6.64
CA GLN A 27 -6.23 -4.85 -7.76
C GLN A 27 -5.09 -3.95 -8.29
N GLY A 28 -3.84 -4.20 -7.88
CA GLY A 28 -2.66 -3.49 -8.37
C GLY A 28 -2.26 -2.26 -7.56
N MET A 29 -2.86 -2.03 -6.38
CA MET A 29 -2.34 -1.02 -5.47
C MET A 29 -1.03 -1.50 -4.84
N MET A 30 -0.01 -0.66 -4.87
CA MET A 30 1.20 -0.89 -4.09
C MET A 30 1.06 -0.26 -2.71
N THR A 31 1.54 -0.97 -1.69
CA THR A 31 1.76 -0.38 -0.37
C THR A 31 2.85 0.69 -0.43
N LEU A 32 2.86 1.60 0.54
CA LEU A 32 3.89 2.63 0.64
C LEU A 32 5.30 2.01 0.73
N GLN A 33 5.43 0.88 1.43
CA GLN A 33 6.69 0.14 1.52
C GLN A 33 7.14 -0.37 0.15
N GLN A 34 6.26 -1.06 -0.59
CA GLN A 34 6.59 -1.61 -1.91
C GLN A 34 7.01 -0.50 -2.88
N ALA A 35 6.22 0.59 -2.97
CA ALA A 35 6.55 1.73 -3.82
C ALA A 35 7.84 2.43 -3.38
N GLY A 36 8.12 2.46 -2.08
CA GLY A 36 9.37 2.99 -1.55
C GLY A 36 10.59 2.16 -1.95
N VAL A 37 10.48 0.84 -1.88
CA VAL A 37 11.56 -0.08 -2.30
C VAL A 37 11.84 0.03 -3.79
N GLU A 38 10.83 0.15 -4.65
CA GLU A 38 11.05 0.39 -6.08
C GLU A 38 11.83 1.68 -6.32
N LYS A 39 11.43 2.78 -5.68
CA LYS A 39 12.13 4.07 -5.78
C LYS A 39 13.56 4.01 -5.25
N LEU A 40 13.84 3.15 -4.27
CA LEU A 40 15.20 2.92 -3.78
C LEU A 40 16.03 2.21 -4.87
N CYS A 41 15.49 1.18 -5.49
CA CYS A 41 16.15 0.46 -6.59
C CYS A 41 16.40 1.36 -7.81
N GLU A 42 15.50 2.31 -8.08
CA GLU A 42 15.65 3.32 -9.14
C GLU A 42 16.66 4.42 -8.79
N GLY A 43 17.14 4.49 -7.55
CA GLY A 43 18.06 5.53 -7.07
C GLY A 43 17.40 6.90 -6.85
N VAL A 44 16.06 6.94 -6.77
CA VAL A 44 15.27 8.17 -6.56
C VAL A 44 15.23 8.56 -5.07
N THR A 45 15.29 7.58 -4.18
CA THR A 45 15.32 7.78 -2.72
C THR A 45 16.46 6.98 -2.07
N SER A 46 16.66 7.15 -0.77
CA SER A 46 17.67 6.44 0.02
C SER A 46 17.04 5.54 1.09
N LEU A 47 17.82 4.57 1.58
CA LEU A 47 17.38 3.68 2.64
C LEU A 47 17.03 4.44 3.93
N SER A 48 17.81 5.46 4.28
CA SER A 48 17.55 6.32 5.44
C SER A 48 16.22 7.06 5.31
N GLU A 49 15.87 7.50 4.10
CA GLU A 49 14.60 8.17 3.85
C GLU A 49 13.42 7.21 3.96
N LEU A 50 13.57 5.97 3.48
CA LEU A 50 12.55 4.93 3.69
C LEU A 50 12.35 4.59 5.16
N GLN A 51 13.43 4.44 5.94
CA GLN A 51 13.34 4.20 7.38
C GLN A 51 12.61 5.35 8.10
N ARG A 52 12.91 6.59 7.73
CA ARG A 52 12.28 7.80 8.30
C ARG A 52 10.78 7.84 8.02
N VAL A 53 10.34 7.50 6.80
CA VAL A 53 8.94 7.62 6.36
C VAL A 53 8.11 6.40 6.78
N LEU A 54 8.67 5.20 6.72
CA LEU A 54 7.97 3.96 7.07
C LEU A 54 8.00 3.65 8.56
N HIS A 55 8.77 4.41 9.34
CA HIS A 55 8.95 4.20 10.78
C HIS A 55 9.38 2.76 11.13
N PHE A 56 10.25 2.16 10.30
CA PHE A 56 10.88 0.90 10.64
C PHE A 56 11.82 1.10 11.83
N ALA A 57 11.69 0.26 12.85
CA ALA A 57 12.64 0.11 13.94
C ALA A 57 13.64 -1.00 13.63
#